data_AF-A0A9N9PCR2-F1
#
_entry.id   AF-A0A9N9PCR2-F1
#
_cell.length_a   1.000
_cell.length_b   1.000
_cell.length_c   1.000
_cell.angle_alpha   90.00
_cell.angle_beta   90.00
_cell.angle_gamma   90.00
#
_symmetry.space_group_name_H-M   'P 1'
#
loop_
_entity.id
_entity.type
_entity.pdbx_description
1 polymer ?
#
loop_
_entity_poly.entity_id
_entity_poly.type
_entity_poly.pdbx_seq_one_letter_code
_entity_poly.pdbx_strand_id
1 'polypeptide(L)'
;EAFFLKLRTLDCCKTKKCLTKIDYELAFQTFDNIRKLSKSEYNMFILGMLHIMARGKETQYLTVKYTFNNSEICEKAFQTIYSLSAKK
;
A
#
# COMPACT_ATOMS: atom_id res chain seq x y z
N GLU A 1 17.62 -1.62 1.78
CA GLU A 1 17.74 -0.59 2.84
C GLU A 1 16.88 0.66 2.60
N ALA A 2 16.95 1.32 1.43
CA ALA A 2 16.20 2.55 1.15
C ALA A 2 14.66 2.44 1.31
N PHE A 3 14.06 1.29 0.94
CA PHE A 3 12.62 1.05 1.11
C PHE A 3 12.19 1.07 2.59
N PHE A 4 12.93 0.34 3.43
CA PHE A 4 12.64 0.26 4.87
C PHE A 4 12.83 1.60 5.56
N LEU A 5 13.87 2.35 5.19
CA LEU A 5 14.09 3.70 5.68
C LEU A 5 12.89 4.60 5.32
N LYS A 6 12.47 4.58 4.04
CA LYS A 6 11.33 5.37 3.56
C LYS A 6 10.05 5.06 4.33
N LEU A 7 9.76 3.78 4.58
CA LEU A 7 8.61 3.36 5.39
C LEU A 7 8.71 3.82 6.85
N ARG A 8 9.90 3.67 7.48
CA ARG A 8 10.19 4.09 8.87
C ARG A 8 10.08 5.58 9.09
N THR A 9 10.41 6.39 8.09
CA THR A 9 10.38 7.84 8.19
C THR A 9 9.00 8.46 7.95
N LEU A 10 7.98 7.68 7.57
CA LEU A 10 6.63 8.20 7.38
C LEU A 10 6.02 8.65 8.72
N ASP A 11 5.74 9.94 8.88
CA ASP A 11 5.20 10.47 10.15
C ASP A 11 3.86 9.84 10.53
N CYS A 12 3.01 9.50 9.55
CA CYS A 12 1.76 8.79 9.83
C CYS A 12 1.98 7.40 10.44
N CYS A 13 3.08 6.73 10.09
CA CYS A 13 3.46 5.45 10.68
C CYS A 13 3.94 5.58 12.12
N LYS A 14 4.53 6.73 12.51
CA LYS A 14 4.92 6.99 13.89
C LYS A 14 3.70 7.07 14.80
N THR A 15 2.66 7.79 14.37
CA THR A 15 1.42 7.96 15.13
C THR A 15 0.54 6.71 15.13
N LYS A 16 0.34 6.08 13.95
CA LYS A 16 -0.51 4.88 13.82
C LYS A 16 0.21 3.56 14.10
N LYS A 17 1.51 3.59 14.43
CA LYS A 17 2.36 2.40 14.66
C LYS A 17 2.21 1.35 13.54
N CYS A 18 2.11 1.79 12.29
CA CYS A 18 1.88 0.89 11.14
C CYS A 18 2.98 -0.19 11.03
N LEU A 19 4.20 0.19 11.39
CA LEU A 19 5.42 -0.59 11.19
C LEU A 19 5.66 -1.65 12.28
N THR A 20 4.95 -1.59 13.40
CA THR A 20 5.06 -2.64 14.44
C THR A 20 4.21 -3.87 14.13
N LYS A 21 3.28 -3.78 13.19
CA LYS A 21 2.28 -4.83 12.94
C LYS A 21 2.44 -5.53 11.58
N ILE A 22 3.28 -5.00 10.71
CA ILE A 22 3.46 -5.55 9.36
C ILE A 22 4.71 -6.41 9.28
N ASP A 23 4.64 -7.44 8.44
CA ASP A 23 5.80 -8.19 7.98
C ASP A 23 6.57 -7.34 6.97
N TYR A 24 7.79 -6.95 7.35
CA TYR A 24 8.66 -6.10 6.53
C TYR A 24 9.17 -6.83 5.29
N GLU A 25 9.46 -8.12 5.39
CA GLU A 25 9.97 -8.89 4.27
C GLU A 25 8.88 -9.02 3.21
N LEU A 26 7.66 -9.37 3.63
CA LEU A 26 6.51 -9.44 2.74
C LEU A 26 6.18 -8.08 2.12
N ALA A 27 6.27 -7.00 2.89
CA ALA A 27 6.07 -5.63 2.38
C ALA A 27 7.10 -5.27 1.30
N PHE A 28 8.37 -5.64 1.51
CA PHE A 28 9.42 -5.42 0.53
C PHE A 28 9.25 -6.30 -0.72
N GLN A 29 8.91 -7.57 -0.55
CA GLN A 29 8.60 -8.47 -1.67
C GLN A 29 7.43 -7.94 -2.49
N THR A 30 6.35 -7.48 -1.84
CA THR A 30 5.21 -6.84 -2.50
C THR A 30 5.64 -5.63 -3.33
N PHE A 31 6.42 -4.73 -2.72
CA PHE A 31 6.95 -3.55 -3.40
C PHE A 31 7.82 -3.91 -4.61
N ASP A 32 8.75 -4.84 -4.43
CA ASP A 32 9.71 -5.20 -5.48
C ASP A 32 9.03 -5.92 -6.64
N ASN A 33 8.07 -6.81 -6.35
CA ASN A 33 7.25 -7.49 -7.36
C ASN A 33 6.45 -6.50 -8.19
N ILE A 34 5.75 -5.54 -7.55
CA ILE A 34 4.93 -4.57 -8.27
C ILE A 34 5.81 -3.60 -9.08
N ARG A 35 6.96 -3.19 -8.53
CA ARG A 35 7.89 -2.29 -9.22
C ARG A 35 8.46 -2.91 -10.50
N LYS A 36 8.65 -4.23 -10.53
CA LYS A 36 9.16 -5.01 -11.67
C LYS A 36 8.12 -5.28 -12.75
N LEU A 37 6.84 -5.03 -12.49
CA LEU A 37 5.79 -5.17 -13.50
C LEU A 37 6.05 -4.25 -14.71
N SER A 38 5.78 -4.77 -15.91
CA SER A 38 5.68 -3.97 -17.11
C SER A 38 4.54 -2.96 -17.00
N LYS A 39 4.51 -1.96 -17.89
CA LYS A 39 3.43 -0.96 -17.91
C LYS A 39 2.05 -1.60 -18.06
N SER A 40 1.91 -2.63 -18.89
CA SER A 40 0.64 -3.32 -19.11
C SER A 40 0.19 -4.09 -17.86
N GLU A 41 1.09 -4.86 -17.25
CA GLU A 41 0.80 -5.62 -16.03
C GLU A 41 0.49 -4.69 -14.84
N TYR A 42 1.21 -3.58 -14.72
CA TYR A 42 0.95 -2.56 -13.70
C TYR A 42 -0.45 -1.95 -13.89
N ASN A 43 -0.85 -1.60 -15.12
CA ASN A 43 -2.19 -1.09 -15.38
C ASN A 43 -3.28 -2.11 -15.02
N MET A 44 -3.08 -3.39 -15.38
CA MET A 44 -4.00 -4.46 -15.00
C MET A 44 -4.09 -4.64 -13.49
N PHE A 45 -2.96 -4.53 -12.78
CA PHE A 45 -2.92 -4.57 -11.33
C PHE A 45 -3.73 -3.42 -10.70
N ILE A 46 -3.57 -2.18 -11.20
CA ILE A 46 -4.35 -1.01 -10.73
C ILE A 46 -5.84 -1.21 -10.99
N LEU A 47 -6.22 -1.68 -12.19
CA LEU A 47 -7.62 -1.99 -12.53
C LEU A 47 -8.22 -3.03 -11.58
N GLY A 48 -7.47 -4.10 -11.28
CA GLY A 48 -7.88 -5.11 -10.30
C GLY A 48 -8.14 -4.53 -8.92
N MET A 49 -7.26 -3.66 -8.43
CA MET A 49 -7.46 -2.99 -7.13
C MET A 49 -8.69 -2.07 -7.14
N LEU A 50 -8.87 -1.25 -8.19
CA LEU A 50 -10.06 -0.38 -8.34
C LEU A 50 -11.35 -1.19 -8.32
N HIS A 51 -11.38 -2.31 -9.04
CA HIS A 51 -12.54 -3.20 -9.09
C HIS A 51 -12.88 -3.80 -7.72
N ILE A 52 -11.87 -4.20 -6.94
CA ILE A 52 -12.07 -4.70 -5.57
C ILE A 52 -12.59 -3.59 -4.65
N MET A 53 -11.99 -2.40 -4.72
CA MET A 53 -12.39 -1.26 -3.90
C MET A 53 -13.82 -0.79 -4.21
N ALA A 54 -14.21 -0.78 -5.49
CA ALA A 54 -15.55 -0.40 -5.94
C ALA A 54 -16.65 -1.38 -5.48
N ARG A 55 -16.30 -2.63 -5.14
CA ARG A 55 -17.25 -3.64 -4.62
C ARG A 55 -17.51 -3.50 -3.11
N GLY A 56 -16.81 -2.61 -2.40
CA GLY A 56 -17.05 -2.32 -0.99
C GLY A 56 -18.37 -1.54 -0.78
N LYS A 57 -19.25 -2.06 0.08
CA LYS A 57 -20.64 -1.60 0.29
C LYS A 57 -20.80 -0.09 0.58
N GLU A 58 -21.88 0.48 0.02
CA GLU A 58 -22.35 1.87 0.04
C GLU A 58 -22.75 2.49 1.40
N THR A 59 -22.46 1.88 2.56
CA THR A 59 -23.04 2.36 3.83
C THR A 59 -22.00 2.83 4.83
N GLN A 60 -22.14 4.10 5.22
CA GLN A 60 -21.40 4.88 6.23
C GLN A 60 -20.07 5.50 5.78
N TYR A 61 -20.09 6.84 5.69
CA TYR A 61 -18.95 7.79 5.64
C TYR A 61 -17.59 7.20 5.26
N LEU A 62 -17.13 7.50 4.04
CA LEU A 62 -15.87 7.14 3.37
C LEU A 62 -14.59 7.35 4.21
N THR A 63 -14.46 6.63 5.32
CA THR A 63 -13.19 6.53 6.03
C THR A 63 -12.46 5.36 5.40
N VAL A 64 -11.75 5.63 4.30
CA VAL A 64 -10.96 4.60 3.60
C VAL A 64 -9.93 4.06 4.59
N LYS A 65 -10.13 2.81 5.03
CA LYS A 65 -9.15 2.08 5.84
C LYS A 65 -8.17 1.40 4.91
N TYR A 66 -6.91 1.81 4.98
CA TYR A 66 -5.84 1.14 4.27
C TYR A 66 -5.32 -0.01 5.12
N THR A 67 -5.23 -1.20 4.56
CA THR A 67 -4.72 -2.38 5.25
C THR A 67 -3.61 -3.04 4.44
N PHE A 68 -2.68 -3.68 5.15
CA PHE A 68 -1.69 -4.57 4.57
C PHE A 68 -1.57 -5.79 5.48
N ASN A 69 -1.81 -6.98 4.92
CA ASN A 69 -1.86 -8.24 5.67
C ASN A 69 -2.71 -8.14 6.96
N ASN A 70 -3.96 -7.69 6.83
CA ASN A 70 -4.91 -7.45 7.92
C ASN A 70 -4.51 -6.39 8.97
N SER A 71 -3.36 -5.72 8.80
CA SER A 71 -2.94 -4.63 9.66
C SER A 71 -3.33 -3.27 9.06
N GLU A 72 -4.00 -2.43 9.84
CA GLU A 72 -4.29 -1.06 9.41
C GLU A 72 -2.98 -0.25 9.27
N ILE A 73 -2.82 0.41 8.14
CA ILE A 73 -1.71 1.29 7.83
C ILE A 73 -2.22 2.66 7.38
N CYS A 74 -1.35 3.66 7.34
CA CYS A 74 -1.71 4.93 6.71
C CYS A 74 -1.62 4.84 5.19
N GLU A 75 -2.33 5.75 4.51
CA GLU A 75 -2.33 5.87 3.06
C GLU A 75 -0.92 5.93 2.46
N LYS A 76 -0.02 6.76 3.00
CA LYS A 76 1.36 6.89 2.50
C LYS A 76 2.13 5.58 2.58
N ALA A 77 1.90 4.79 3.63
CA ALA A 77 2.51 3.48 3.78
C ALA A 77 1.95 2.51 2.73
N PHE A 78 0.64 2.52 2.53
CA PHE A 78 -0.04 1.72 1.51
C PHE A 78 0.50 2.04 0.11
N GLN A 79 0.54 3.32 -0.25
CA GLN A 79 1.11 3.79 -1.52
C GLN A 79 2.58 3.37 -1.69
N THR A 80 3.37 3.39 -0.61
CA THR A 80 4.78 2.98 -0.65
C THR A 80 4.91 1.47 -0.87
N ILE A 81 4.16 0.64 -0.14
CA ILE A 81 4.21 -0.82 -0.24
C ILE A 81 3.74 -1.28 -1.62
N TYR A 82 2.66 -0.71 -2.14
CA TYR A 82 2.11 -1.08 -3.44
C TYR A 82 2.73 -0.30 -4.62
N SER A 83 3.82 0.45 -4.39
CA SER A 83 4.52 1.26 -5.41
C SER A 83 3.59 2.19 -6.22
N LEU A 84 2.57 2.77 -5.58
CA LEU A 84 1.51 3.57 -6.20
C LEU A 84 1.84 5.05 -6.41
N SER A 85 3.10 5.43 -6.28
CA SER A 85 3.51 6.79 -6.67
C SER A 85 3.24 7.01 -8.15
N ALA A 86 2.77 8.20 -8.51
CA ALA A 86 2.76 8.67 -9.89
C ALA A 86 4.17 8.48 -10.47
N LYS A 87 4.37 7.43 -11.28
CA LYS A 87 5.55 7.34 -12.14
C LYS A 87 5.45 8.56 -13.06
N LYS A 88 6.31 9.55 -12.85
CA LYS A 88 6.48 10.66 -13.79
C LYS A 88 6.89 10.11 -15.15
#